data_AF-A0A0F9IZ32-F1
#
_entry.id   AF-A0A0F9IZ32-F1
#
_cell.length_a   1.000
_cell.length_b   1.000
_cell.length_c   1.000
_cell.angle_alpha   90.00
_cell.angle_beta   90.00
_cell.angle_gamma   90.00
#
_symmetry.space_group_name_H-M   'P 1'
#
loop_
_entity.id
_entity.type
_entity.pdbx_description
1 polymer ?
#
loop_
_entity_poly.entity_id
_entity_poly.type
_entity_poly.pdbx_seq_one_letter_code
_entity_poly.pdbx_strand_id
1 'polypeptide(L)'
;MSLWKIIVKHEIRLKTYRYRKNRKLFLIIIYTIFLYWGFYLGPNLFDIIISQIAQDIPSEYVSFSVKFIEYFLTSFFLIILIYPLYSLYRKAEIGHSEVLLTSPIRPGDIFLGEFLGKLIFYFLLILGMGPVIISLLNQINT
;
A
#
# COMPACT_ATOMS: atom_id res chain seq x y z
N MET A 1 19.62 4.23 -20.99
CA MET A 1 18.60 4.26 -19.90
C MET A 1 18.40 2.81 -19.45
N SER A 2 18.48 2.48 -18.16
CA SER A 2 18.39 1.08 -17.72
C SER A 2 17.02 0.48 -18.04
N LEU A 3 16.99 -0.79 -18.45
CA LEU A 3 15.77 -1.49 -18.89
C LEU A 3 14.69 -1.47 -17.80
N TRP A 4 15.06 -1.72 -16.54
CA TRP A 4 14.12 -1.67 -15.41
C TRP A 4 13.39 -0.32 -15.31
N LYS A 5 14.06 0.82 -15.55
CA LYS A 5 13.41 2.16 -15.51
C LYS A 5 12.37 2.33 -16.62
N ILE A 6 12.62 1.73 -17.78
CA ILE A 6 11.68 1.77 -18.90
C ILE A 6 10.43 0.97 -18.55
N ILE A 7 10.59 -0.20 -17.93
CA ILE A 7 9.51 -1.06 -17.47
C ILE A 7 8.67 -0.34 -16.41
N VAL A 8 9.29 0.26 -15.38
CA VAL A 8 8.60 1.08 -14.36
C VAL A 8 7.73 2.15 -15.03
N LYS A 9 8.30 2.88 -15.99
CA LYS A 9 7.59 3.96 -16.69
C LYS A 9 6.38 3.44 -17.46
N HIS A 10 6.45 2.24 -18.04
CA HIS A 10 5.33 1.63 -18.75
C HIS A 10 4.24 1.16 -17.78
N GLU A 11 4.60 0.51 -16.68
CA GLU A 11 3.65 0.10 -15.63
C GLU A 11 2.87 1.29 -15.08
N ILE A 12 3.55 2.39 -14.73
CA ILE A 12 2.88 3.62 -14.27
C ILE A 12 1.93 4.17 -15.35
N ARG A 13 2.34 4.15 -16.62
CA ARG A 13 1.51 4.65 -17.75
C ARG A 13 0.26 3.81 -17.98
N LEU A 14 0.35 2.49 -17.79
CA LEU A 14 -0.76 1.56 -17.91
C LEU A 14 -1.77 1.82 -16.79
N LYS A 15 -1.33 1.93 -15.54
CA LYS A 15 -2.23 2.20 -14.40
C LYS A 15 -2.83 3.59 -14.42
N THR A 16 -2.12 4.59 -14.97
CA THR A 16 -2.61 5.97 -15.12
C THR A 16 -3.16 6.25 -16.52
N TYR A 17 -3.64 5.23 -17.25
CA TYR A 17 -4.11 5.41 -18.62
C TYR A 17 -5.30 6.36 -18.75
N ARG A 18 -6.09 6.55 -17.69
CA ARG A 18 -7.25 7.47 -17.67
C ARG A 18 -6.83 8.94 -17.65
N TYR A 19 -5.70 9.26 -17.01
CA TYR A 19 -5.26 10.65 -16.77
C TYR A 19 -4.07 11.06 -17.67
N ARG A 20 -4.03 10.58 -18.91
CA ARG A 20 -2.84 10.64 -19.80
C ARG A 20 -2.16 12.01 -19.89
N LYS A 21 -2.95 13.09 -19.99
CA LYS A 21 -2.46 14.46 -20.18
C LYS A 21 -1.78 15.02 -18.92
N ASN A 22 -2.35 14.73 -17.74
CA ASN A 22 -1.95 15.34 -16.47
C ASN A 22 -1.37 14.31 -15.48
N ARG A 23 -0.80 13.19 -15.95
CA ARG A 23 -0.35 12.07 -15.09
C ARG A 23 0.53 12.48 -13.92
N LYS A 24 1.50 13.37 -14.16
CA LYS A 24 2.42 13.85 -13.11
C LYS A 24 1.67 14.65 -12.05
N LEU A 25 0.83 15.59 -12.48
CA LEU A 25 -0.01 16.40 -11.58
C LEU A 25 -0.95 15.51 -10.77
N PHE A 26 -1.61 14.54 -11.41
CA PHE A 26 -2.48 13.59 -10.74
C PHE A 26 -1.75 12.81 -9.64
N LEU A 27 -0.56 12.27 -9.95
CA LEU A 27 0.25 11.55 -8.96
C LEU A 27 0.74 12.45 -7.82
N ILE A 28 1.12 13.69 -8.11
CA ILE A 28 1.52 14.64 -7.06
C ILE A 28 0.34 14.93 -6.15
N ILE A 29 -0.81 15.32 -6.72
CA ILE A 29 -2.01 15.69 -5.94
C ILE A 29 -2.47 14.54 -5.07
N ILE A 30 -2.58 13.32 -5.61
CA ILE A 30 -3.06 12.18 -4.82
C ILE A 30 -2.09 11.85 -3.69
N TYR A 31 -0.78 11.90 -3.92
CA TYR A 31 0.21 11.65 -2.87
C TYR A 31 0.19 12.73 -1.81
N THR A 32 0.06 14.01 -2.18
CA THR A 32 -0.04 15.11 -1.21
C THR A 32 -1.29 14.96 -0.34
N ILE A 33 -2.43 14.62 -0.93
CA ILE A 33 -3.67 14.36 -0.18
C ILE A 33 -3.49 13.18 0.78
N PHE A 34 -2.93 12.07 0.30
CA PHE A 34 -2.73 10.87 1.12
C PHE A 34 -1.66 11.05 2.21
N LEU A 35 -0.65 11.89 1.98
CA LEU A 35 0.33 12.25 3.02
C LEU A 35 -0.32 13.13 4.08
N TYR A 36 -1.10 14.13 3.67
CA TYR A 36 -1.84 14.97 4.61
C TYR A 36 -2.86 14.14 5.43
N TRP A 37 -3.53 13.20 4.77
CA TRP A 37 -4.35 12.19 5.45
C TRP A 37 -3.54 11.34 6.42
N GLY A 38 -2.43 10.77 5.95
CA GLY A 38 -1.57 9.86 6.70
C GLY A 38 -1.00 10.45 7.99
N PHE A 39 -0.57 11.71 7.94
CA PHE A 39 0.15 12.34 9.05
C PHE A 39 -0.73 13.22 9.93
N TYR A 40 -1.80 13.81 9.39
CA TYR A 40 -2.57 14.81 10.12
C TYR A 40 -4.05 14.47 10.27
N LEU A 41 -4.80 14.32 9.16
CA LEU A 41 -6.26 14.13 9.28
C LEU A 41 -6.61 12.77 9.88
N GLY A 42 -5.95 11.72 9.41
CA GLY A 42 -6.26 10.35 9.79
C GLY A 42 -6.15 10.14 11.31
N PRO A 43 -4.98 10.37 11.94
CA PRO A 43 -4.83 10.14 13.37
C PRO A 43 -5.85 10.93 14.19
N ASN A 44 -6.02 12.22 13.90
CA ASN A 44 -6.96 13.09 14.60
C ASN A 44 -8.42 12.64 14.48
N LEU A 45 -8.84 12.19 13.30
CA LEU A 45 -10.22 11.70 13.08
C LEU A 45 -10.45 10.38 13.81
N PHE A 46 -9.49 9.45 13.72
CA PHE A 46 -9.63 8.15 14.36
C PHE A 46 -9.52 8.24 15.88
N ASP A 47 -8.74 9.17 16.42
CA ASP A 47 -8.67 9.39 17.87
C ASP A 47 -10.04 9.79 18.43
N ILE A 48 -10.79 10.63 17.72
CA ILE A 48 -12.16 11.04 18.13
C ILE A 48 -13.13 9.87 18.01
N ILE A 49 -13.13 9.16 16.87
CA ILE A 49 -14.09 8.09 16.60
C ILE A 49 -13.87 6.90 17.54
N ILE A 50 -12.61 6.45 17.68
CA ILE A 50 -12.30 5.24 18.45
C ILE A 50 -12.46 5.54 19.95
N SER A 51 -12.11 6.74 20.43
CA SER A 51 -12.28 7.07 21.85
C SER A 51 -13.75 7.04 22.28
N GLN A 52 -14.68 7.44 21.39
CA GLN A 52 -16.12 7.33 21.64
C GLN A 52 -16.57 5.87 21.68
N ILE A 53 -16.16 5.06 20.70
CA ILE A 53 -16.53 3.63 20.64
C ILE A 53 -15.95 2.86 21.83
N ALA A 54 -14.73 3.19 22.26
CA ALA A 54 -14.06 2.53 23.37
C ALA A 54 -14.76 2.74 24.72
N GLN A 55 -15.45 3.86 24.92
CA GLN A 55 -16.21 4.14 26.15
C GLN A 55 -17.42 3.23 26.33
N ASP A 56 -17.99 2.73 25.22
CA ASP A 56 -19.16 1.84 25.24
C ASP A 56 -18.80 0.35 25.42
N ILE A 57 -17.50 0.01 25.43
CA ILE A 57 -17.04 -1.37 25.60
C ILE A 57 -16.96 -1.70 27.10
N PRO A 58 -17.61 -2.79 27.57
CA PRO A 58 -17.49 -3.21 28.96
C PRO A 58 -16.03 -3.51 29.33
N SER A 59 -15.59 -3.05 30.50
CA SER A 59 -14.18 -3.08 30.94
C SER A 59 -13.52 -4.46 30.90
N GLU A 60 -14.29 -5.54 31.05
CA GLU A 60 -13.78 -6.92 30.97
C GLU A 60 -13.33 -7.33 29.55
N TYR A 61 -13.91 -6.74 28.50
CA TYR A 61 -13.63 -7.11 27.11
C TYR A 61 -12.70 -6.14 26.39
N VAL A 62 -12.38 -4.99 26.99
CA VAL A 62 -11.52 -3.96 26.37
C VAL A 62 -10.18 -4.54 25.94
N SER A 63 -9.49 -5.26 26.83
CA SER A 63 -8.16 -5.83 26.54
C SER A 63 -8.17 -6.86 25.41
N PHE A 64 -9.23 -7.68 25.33
CA PHE A 64 -9.36 -8.69 24.27
C PHE A 64 -9.68 -8.05 22.92
N SER A 65 -10.66 -7.14 22.87
CA SER A 65 -11.07 -6.45 21.65
C SER A 65 -9.92 -5.64 21.04
N VAL A 66 -9.16 -4.96 21.90
CA VAL A 66 -7.95 -4.23 21.54
C VAL A 66 -6.93 -5.12 20.86
N LYS A 67 -6.52 -6.23 21.51
CA LYS A 67 -5.53 -7.15 20.95
C LYS A 67 -6.01 -7.77 19.64
N PHE A 68 -7.29 -8.12 19.56
CA PHE A 68 -7.87 -8.67 18.35
C PHE A 68 -7.77 -7.69 17.17
N ILE A 69 -8.12 -6.41 17.39
CA ILE A 69 -8.02 -5.36 16.37
C ILE A 69 -6.56 -5.15 15.95
N GLU A 70 -5.64 -5.11 16.91
CA GLU A 70 -4.21 -4.95 16.65
C GLU A 70 -3.65 -6.10 15.77
N TYR A 71 -3.93 -7.35 16.15
CA TYR A 71 -3.53 -8.53 15.37
C TYR A 71 -4.17 -8.53 13.99
N PHE A 72 -5.45 -8.18 13.89
CA PHE A 72 -6.17 -8.13 12.62
C PHE A 72 -5.57 -7.09 11.67
N LEU A 73 -5.36 -5.87 12.14
CA LEU A 73 -4.80 -4.79 11.33
C LEU A 73 -3.34 -5.04 10.95
N THR A 74 -2.54 -5.58 11.87
CA THR A 74 -1.14 -5.95 11.58
C THR A 74 -1.09 -7.05 10.53
N SER A 75 -1.94 -8.07 10.65
CA SER A 75 -2.03 -9.14 9.65
C SER A 75 -2.48 -8.59 8.30
N PHE A 76 -3.46 -7.70 8.29
CA PHE A 76 -3.95 -7.06 7.07
C PHE A 76 -2.88 -6.19 6.41
N PHE A 77 -2.12 -5.44 7.20
CA PHE A 77 -0.98 -4.65 6.73
C PHE A 77 0.09 -5.54 6.08
N LEU A 78 0.45 -6.65 6.72
CA LEU A 78 1.40 -7.62 6.16
C LEU A 78 0.90 -8.22 4.84
N ILE A 79 -0.40 -8.54 4.75
CA ILE A 79 -1.01 -9.03 3.50
C ILE A 79 -0.84 -8.00 2.37
N ILE A 80 -1.13 -6.72 2.63
CA ILE A 80 -0.97 -5.64 1.63
C ILE A 80 0.49 -5.51 1.18
N LEU A 81 1.44 -5.68 2.10
CA LEU A 81 2.87 -5.59 1.80
C LEU A 81 3.37 -6.80 0.97
N ILE A 82 2.91 -8.00 1.32
CA ILE A 82 3.33 -9.26 0.66
C ILE A 82 2.62 -9.46 -0.69
N TYR A 83 1.37 -8.99 -0.84
CA TYR A 83 0.59 -9.16 -2.05
C TYR A 83 1.28 -8.72 -3.36
N PRO A 84 1.94 -7.54 -3.47
CA PRO A 84 2.64 -7.16 -4.69
C PRO A 84 3.78 -8.14 -5.04
N LEU A 85 4.50 -8.66 -4.04
CA LEU A 85 5.53 -9.68 -4.23
C LEU A 85 4.91 -10.96 -4.79
N TYR A 86 3.85 -11.47 -4.14
CA TYR A 86 3.15 -12.67 -4.59
C TYR A 86 2.61 -12.53 -6.02
N SER A 87 2.01 -11.38 -6.35
CA SER A 87 1.53 -11.06 -7.69
C SER A 87 2.62 -11.09 -8.75
N LEU A 88 3.86 -10.71 -8.41
CA LEU A 88 4.99 -10.74 -9.32
C LEU A 88 5.50 -12.15 -9.55
N TYR A 89 5.69 -12.93 -8.48
CA TYR A 89 6.13 -14.32 -8.59
C TYR A 89 5.19 -15.15 -9.47
N ARG A 90 3.88 -15.02 -9.24
CA ARG A 90 2.88 -15.71 -10.07
C ARG A 90 2.93 -15.31 -11.55
N LYS A 91 3.20 -14.03 -11.85
CA LYS A 91 3.36 -13.56 -13.24
C LYS A 91 4.65 -14.04 -13.89
N ALA A 92 5.73 -14.17 -13.12
CA ALA A 92 7.02 -14.65 -13.59
C ALA A 92 6.95 -16.10 -14.09
N GLU A 93 6.17 -16.96 -13.43
CA GLU A 93 6.00 -18.36 -13.85
C GLU A 93 5.20 -18.51 -15.14
N ILE A 94 4.15 -17.70 -15.35
CA ILE A 94 3.15 -17.94 -16.41
C ILE A 94 3.35 -17.01 -17.63
N GLY A 95 3.83 -15.78 -17.44
CA GLY A 95 3.82 -14.75 -18.51
C GLY A 95 5.19 -14.26 -18.99
N HIS A 96 6.26 -14.48 -18.23
CA HIS A 96 7.60 -13.95 -18.56
C HIS A 96 8.54 -14.96 -19.21
N SER A 97 8.18 -16.25 -19.22
CA SER A 97 8.99 -17.32 -19.81
C SER A 97 9.25 -17.09 -21.31
N GLU A 98 8.23 -16.73 -22.07
CA GLU A 98 8.35 -16.45 -23.52
C GLU A 98 9.19 -15.20 -23.79
N VAL A 99 9.02 -14.14 -22.99
CA VAL A 99 9.77 -12.88 -23.14
C VAL A 99 11.25 -13.08 -22.80
N LEU A 100 11.56 -13.87 -21.77
CA LEU A 100 12.93 -14.20 -21.38
C LEU A 100 13.66 -15.05 -22.43
N LEU A 101 12.93 -15.91 -23.14
CA LEU A 101 13.49 -16.75 -24.21
C LEU A 101 13.71 -15.97 -25.52
N THR A 102 12.91 -14.95 -25.78
CA THR A 102 12.89 -14.22 -27.06
C THR A 102 13.65 -12.89 -27.04
N SER A 103 14.01 -12.38 -25.86
CA SER A 103 14.64 -11.07 -25.73
C SER A 103 15.88 -11.11 -24.83
N PRO A 104 16.89 -10.25 -25.06
CA PRO A 104 18.10 -10.16 -24.24
C PRO A 104 17.83 -9.38 -22.93
N ILE A 105 16.73 -9.67 -22.24
CA ILE A 105 16.31 -8.99 -21.01
C ILE A 105 16.60 -9.88 -19.81
N ARG A 106 17.22 -9.32 -18.77
CA ARG A 106 17.49 -10.05 -17.53
C ARG A 106 16.20 -10.19 -16.70
N PRO A 107 15.92 -11.36 -16.09
CA PRO A 107 14.77 -11.55 -15.21
C PRO A 107 14.69 -10.51 -14.08
N GLY A 108 15.84 -10.13 -13.52
CA GLY A 108 15.92 -9.12 -12.46
C GLY A 108 15.44 -7.72 -12.90
N ASP A 109 15.66 -7.33 -14.16
CA ASP A 109 15.21 -6.03 -14.66
C ASP A 109 13.68 -5.97 -14.80
N ILE A 110 13.07 -7.09 -15.21
CA ILE A 110 11.60 -7.23 -15.30
C ILE A 110 10.99 -7.22 -13.90
N PHE A 111 11.54 -8.03 -13.00
CA PHE A 111 11.05 -8.14 -11.63
C PHE A 111 11.10 -6.80 -10.89
N LEU A 112 12.26 -6.13 -10.88
CA LEU A 112 12.43 -4.82 -10.24
C LEU A 112 11.54 -3.77 -10.90
N GLY A 113 11.44 -3.80 -12.23
CA GLY A 113 10.65 -2.84 -12.99
C GLY A 113 9.16 -2.91 -12.65
N GLU A 114 8.59 -4.11 -12.66
CA GLU A 114 7.19 -4.31 -12.29
C GLU A 114 6.94 -4.08 -10.79
N PHE A 115 7.86 -4.51 -9.93
CA PHE A 115 7.74 -4.32 -8.48
C PHE A 115 7.64 -2.84 -8.13
N LEU A 116 8.59 -2.03 -8.57
CA LEU A 116 8.58 -0.59 -8.31
C LEU A 116 7.37 0.10 -8.94
N GLY A 117 6.98 -0.31 -10.15
CA GLY A 117 5.78 0.22 -10.81
C GLY A 117 4.49 -0.07 -10.05
N LYS A 118 4.36 -1.27 -9.47
CA LYS A 118 3.23 -1.64 -8.61
C LYS A 118 3.30 -0.97 -7.25
N LEU A 119 4.47 -0.94 -6.61
CA LEU A 119 4.71 -0.45 -5.25
C LEU A 119 4.19 0.97 -5.06
N ILE A 120 4.39 1.85 -6.04
CA ILE A 120 3.88 3.24 -6.01
C ILE A 120 2.36 3.29 -5.77
N PHE A 121 1.59 2.32 -6.23
CA PHE A 121 0.14 2.29 -5.98
C PHE A 121 -0.21 1.58 -4.68
N TYR A 122 0.55 0.56 -4.27
CA TYR A 122 0.37 -0.07 -2.95
C TYR A 122 0.72 0.88 -1.80
N PHE A 123 1.67 1.79 -2.01
CA PHE A 123 2.03 2.81 -1.03
C PHE A 123 0.85 3.74 -0.70
N LEU A 124 -0.05 4.00 -1.66
CA LEU A 124 -1.27 4.76 -1.39
C LEU A 124 -2.23 3.99 -0.46
N LEU A 125 -2.33 2.67 -0.60
CA LEU A 125 -3.12 1.85 0.33
C LEU A 125 -2.53 1.90 1.74
N ILE A 126 -1.20 1.80 1.84
CA ILE A 126 -0.49 1.92 3.12
C ILE A 126 -0.73 3.29 3.76
N LEU A 127 -0.61 4.39 3.00
CA LEU A 127 -0.90 5.74 3.51
C LEU A 127 -2.36 5.91 3.93
N GLY A 128 -3.30 5.26 3.26
CA GLY A 128 -4.71 5.28 3.64
C GLY A 128 -4.98 4.59 4.98
N MET A 129 -4.31 3.46 5.23
CA MET A 129 -4.53 2.63 6.42
C MET A 129 -3.64 2.98 7.61
N GLY A 130 -2.43 3.49 7.36
CA GLY A 130 -1.45 3.79 8.40
C GLY A 130 -2.00 4.56 9.60
N PRO A 131 -2.79 5.64 9.40
CA PRO A 131 -3.41 6.38 10.50
C PRO A 131 -4.28 5.55 11.43
N VAL A 132 -5.04 4.60 10.87
CA VAL A 132 -5.94 3.72 11.62
C VAL A 132 -5.14 2.89 12.60
N ILE A 133 -4.04 2.31 12.11
CA ILE A 133 -3.14 1.46 12.89
C ILE A 133 -2.47 2.28 14.00
N ILE A 134 -1.95 3.47 13.67
CA ILE A 134 -1.24 4.32 14.63
C ILE A 134 -2.19 4.85 15.71
N SER A 135 -3.36 5.35 15.33
CA SER A 135 -4.36 5.88 16.28
C SER A 135 -4.82 4.81 17.26
N LEU A 136 -5.06 3.59 16.78
CA LEU A 136 -5.37 2.45 17.65
C LEU A 136 -4.22 2.13 18.60
N LEU A 137 -2.98 2.00 18.10
CA LEU A 137 -1.82 1.72 18.96
C LEU A 137 -1.63 2.77 20.06
N ASN A 138 -1.89 4.05 19.74
CA ASN A 138 -1.77 5.12 20.71
C ASN A 138 -2.80 5.01 21.82
N GLN A 139 -4.07 4.72 21.51
CA GLN A 139 -5.12 4.58 22.53
C GLN A 139 -4.94 3.37 23.45
N ILE A 140 -4.19 2.37 23.01
CA ILE A 140 -3.91 1.15 23.79
C ILE A 140 -2.79 1.38 24.81
N ASN A 141 -1.84 2.26 24.49
CA ASN A 141 -0.70 2.59 25.33
C ASN A 141 -0.98 3.71 26.35
N THR A 142 -2.15 4.34 26.30
CA THR A 142 -2.64 5.34 27.26
C THR A 142 -3.63 4.74 28.23
#